data_AF-A0A133YSB2-F1
#
_entry.id   AF-A0A133YSB2-F1
#
_cell.length_a   1.000
_cell.length_b   1.000
_cell.length_c   1.000
_cell.angle_alpha   90.00
_cell.angle_beta   90.00
_cell.angle_gamma   90.00
#
_symmetry.space_group_name_H-M   'P 1'
#
loop_
_entity.id
_entity.type
_entity.pdbx_description
1 polymer ?
#
loop_
_entity_poly.entity_id
_entity_poly.type
_entity_poly.pdbx_seq_one_letter_code
_entity_poly.pdbx_strand_id
1 'polypeptide(L)'
;MKKFKSSLMLIPLVLTTVASGSNAKEIKENNIVLKDTVKDEKINKNNEITWEKDDFFTTNNGKTLGGRVDIQTPQGTNNTPMSGFTAKGKEKLKKNHHVVIPEGIEIIDEVAFTRTVQTPDDEYIESVTFPSTLKKIGYGAFHSQKIKGTLEIPEGVTEISPGAFISNQIEKVILPSTLVKGDFDGISNRAFQDNKIREVVLKENFKNVKFQIDGNDRNYMSAGPFDNQNFGEITACVGSEFKMPFVINQIGESDIQSLGGFMINGTPTQIENCDFLTKKDGKYIITKAGKYPAQFLFYDSHGRTNRPGYGFTRPFASINFTYNIVKNNTVTFTDGDKVIKKVEVENGKSIDGDNITEDKGQMPKNPTKEGYTFKGWNTKKDGTGQDFTKNTKVTEDIIVYAIYDKNIYKENTYRVNYKFKSEDDKNLPQEILNLLPKDENKYKKGEKITPAYPVQKEIKVKDEKWTFLGYDKKEQTIEDKDITFIGTWKCTKIKPISILNHAPELVVMDKEITVGENLDLKDLIIKATDKEDGDLKDKVKILDDGGFNKDKVGVYKITFKVTDKEGLSGKKISTLKVVEKKIKNKKEKLPKTSVSNTSILTSILSMVSIIFLKKKNK
;
A
#
# COMPACT_ATOMS: atom_id res chain seq x y z
N MET A 1 -19.86 3.43 32.00
CA MET A 1 -20.91 2.72 31.23
C MET A 1 -21.65 3.77 30.40
N LYS A 2 -22.27 3.57 29.23
CA LYS A 2 -22.39 2.55 28.16
C LYS A 2 -23.68 2.99 27.42
N LYS A 3 -23.83 2.71 26.11
CA LYS A 3 -24.99 3.10 25.24
C LYS A 3 -25.01 4.59 24.82
N PHE A 4 -25.41 4.96 23.60
CA PHE A 4 -25.39 4.22 22.31
C PHE A 4 -25.40 5.27 21.17
N LYS A 5 -24.51 5.17 20.18
CA LYS A 5 -24.75 5.80 18.87
C LYS A 5 -25.63 4.85 18.07
N SER A 6 -26.83 5.30 17.66
CA SER A 6 -27.68 4.51 16.77
C SER A 6 -27.14 4.57 15.34
N SER A 7 -27.08 3.44 14.65
CA SER A 7 -26.78 3.37 13.23
C SER A 7 -28.10 3.47 12.46
N LEU A 8 -28.23 4.45 11.57
CA LEU A 8 -29.43 4.55 10.73
C LEU A 8 -29.31 3.58 9.56
N MET A 9 -29.87 2.39 9.75
CA MET A 9 -29.91 1.33 8.75
C MET A 9 -30.94 1.70 7.67
N LEU A 10 -30.52 1.85 6.41
CA LEU A 10 -31.47 1.97 5.30
C LEU A 10 -32.23 0.65 5.15
N ILE A 11 -33.55 0.70 5.31
CA ILE A 11 -34.47 -0.38 4.98
C ILE A 11 -35.13 0.00 3.64
N PRO A 12 -35.06 -0.85 2.59
CA PRO A 12 -35.77 -0.57 1.34
C PRO A 12 -37.29 -0.66 1.56
N LEU A 13 -38.01 0.40 1.21
CA LEU A 13 -39.46 0.46 1.37
C LEU A 13 -40.14 -0.41 0.29
N VAL A 14 -40.75 -1.51 0.71
CA VAL A 14 -41.58 -2.35 -0.17
C VAL A 14 -42.97 -1.72 -0.29
N LEU A 15 -43.33 -1.22 -1.47
CA LEU A 15 -44.69 -0.78 -1.76
C LEU A 15 -45.60 -1.99 -2.03
N THR A 16 -46.50 -2.29 -1.10
CA THR A 16 -47.62 -3.21 -1.30
C THR A 16 -48.88 -2.44 -1.69
N THR A 17 -49.55 -2.90 -2.75
CA THR A 17 -50.80 -2.31 -3.25
C THR A 17 -51.99 -2.70 -2.37
N VAL A 18 -52.77 -1.72 -1.92
CA VAL A 18 -54.10 -1.92 -1.30
C VAL A 18 -55.07 -0.90 -1.88
N ALA A 19 -56.36 -1.25 -1.97
CA ALA A 19 -57.33 -0.58 -2.85
C ALA A 19 -58.10 0.59 -2.21
N SER A 20 -58.57 1.49 -3.09
CA SER A 20 -59.79 2.32 -3.01
C SER A 20 -60.35 2.70 -1.62
N GLY A 21 -60.24 3.97 -1.25
CA GLY A 21 -61.01 4.57 -0.16
C GLY A 21 -61.08 6.10 -0.30
N SER A 22 -62.27 6.67 -0.42
CA SER A 22 -62.47 8.11 -0.64
C SER A 22 -62.50 8.91 0.67
N ASN A 23 -61.67 9.96 0.76
CA ASN A 23 -62.10 11.27 1.28
C ASN A 23 -61.01 12.32 1.06
N ALA A 24 -61.40 13.51 0.61
CA ALA A 24 -60.50 14.65 0.45
C ALA A 24 -60.42 15.48 1.75
N LYS A 25 -59.20 15.83 2.18
CA LYS A 25 -58.94 16.95 3.09
C LYS A 25 -57.50 17.44 2.95
N GLU A 26 -57.28 18.70 3.31
CA GLU A 26 -56.07 19.47 3.05
C GLU A 26 -54.78 18.80 3.55
N ILE A 27 -53.73 18.83 2.72
CA ILE A 27 -52.34 18.75 3.17
C ILE A 27 -51.62 19.97 2.59
N LYS A 28 -50.89 20.70 3.44
CA LYS A 28 -50.19 21.92 3.08
C LYS A 28 -48.85 21.65 2.39
N GLU A 29 -48.37 22.67 1.70
CA GLU A 29 -47.12 22.71 0.94
C GLU A 29 -45.92 22.14 1.72
N ASN A 30 -45.14 21.27 1.08
CA ASN A 30 -43.80 20.88 1.51
C ASN A 30 -42.89 20.77 0.29
N ASN A 31 -42.44 21.92 -0.22
CA ASN A 31 -41.49 22.01 -1.33
C ASN A 31 -40.10 21.52 -0.91
N ILE A 32 -39.84 20.22 -1.00
CA ILE A 32 -38.51 19.63 -0.83
C ILE A 32 -37.82 19.57 -2.20
N VAL A 33 -37.23 20.69 -2.62
CA VAL A 33 -36.40 20.77 -3.83
C VAL A 33 -35.04 20.11 -3.52
N LEU A 34 -34.89 18.83 -3.89
CA LEU A 34 -33.61 18.13 -3.81
C LEU A 34 -32.63 18.66 -4.87
N LYS A 35 -31.77 19.61 -4.46
CA LYS A 35 -30.61 20.04 -5.24
C LYS A 35 -29.45 19.06 -5.11
N ASP A 36 -29.58 17.86 -5.65
CA ASP A 36 -28.48 16.90 -5.72
C ASP A 36 -27.39 17.43 -6.66
N THR A 37 -26.35 17.99 -6.06
CA THR A 37 -25.24 18.66 -6.74
C THR A 37 -24.17 17.65 -7.07
N VAL A 38 -24.32 16.95 -8.20
CA VAL A 38 -23.29 16.06 -8.73
C VAL A 38 -22.07 16.90 -9.16
N LYS A 39 -20.94 16.69 -8.48
CA LYS A 39 -19.62 17.19 -8.87
C LYS A 39 -18.73 16.03 -9.27
N ASP A 40 -18.62 15.78 -10.57
CA ASP A 40 -17.61 14.95 -11.24
C ASP A 40 -17.74 15.26 -12.75
N GLU A 41 -16.69 15.42 -13.57
CA GLU A 41 -15.24 15.53 -13.34
C GLU A 41 -14.66 16.71 -14.16
N LYS A 42 -13.35 16.95 -14.01
CA LYS A 42 -12.50 17.98 -14.66
C LYS A 42 -12.91 18.41 -16.09
N ILE A 43 -13.59 19.54 -16.22
CA ILE A 43 -13.65 20.29 -17.49
C ILE A 43 -12.26 20.88 -17.77
N ASN A 44 -11.72 20.59 -18.96
CA ASN A 44 -10.44 21.09 -19.42
C ASN A 44 -10.58 22.59 -19.80
N LYS A 45 -9.89 23.49 -19.09
CA LYS A 45 -10.05 24.95 -19.23
C LYS A 45 -9.34 25.54 -20.48
N ASN A 46 -9.72 25.09 -21.67
CA ASN A 46 -9.41 25.73 -22.94
C ASN A 46 -10.61 25.54 -23.90
N ASN A 47 -10.97 26.60 -24.64
CA ASN A 47 -12.10 26.68 -25.59
C ASN A 47 -13.52 26.69 -24.96
N GLU A 48 -13.78 27.60 -24.01
CA GLU A 48 -15.13 27.95 -23.59
C GLU A 48 -15.82 28.79 -24.67
N ILE A 49 -16.57 28.13 -25.58
CA ILE A 49 -17.24 28.79 -26.72
C ILE A 49 -18.59 29.36 -26.27
N THR A 50 -18.68 30.69 -26.18
CA THR A 50 -19.92 31.42 -25.95
C THR A 50 -20.75 31.52 -27.24
N TRP A 51 -22.04 31.21 -27.14
CA TRP A 51 -23.01 31.42 -28.21
C TRP A 51 -23.74 32.76 -28.05
N GLU A 52 -23.97 33.43 -29.18
CA GLU A 52 -24.44 34.81 -29.29
C GLU A 52 -25.56 34.89 -30.33
N LYS A 53 -26.40 35.92 -30.28
CA LYS A 53 -27.61 36.00 -31.13
C LYS A 53 -27.32 36.08 -32.63
N ASP A 54 -26.16 36.57 -33.03
CA ASP A 54 -25.69 36.68 -34.42
C ASP A 54 -25.00 35.40 -34.94
N ASP A 55 -24.78 34.40 -34.08
CA ASP A 55 -24.47 33.03 -34.53
C ASP A 55 -25.70 32.36 -35.17
N PHE A 56 -26.89 32.91 -34.93
CA PHE A 56 -28.16 32.35 -35.38
C PHE A 56 -28.90 33.28 -36.32
N PHE A 57 -29.58 32.72 -37.32
CA PHE A 57 -30.58 33.49 -38.06
C PHE A 57 -31.83 33.62 -37.19
N THR A 58 -32.29 34.86 -37.00
CA THR A 58 -33.51 35.16 -36.24
C THR A 58 -34.38 36.16 -36.99
N THR A 59 -35.69 36.15 -36.73
CA THR A 59 -36.64 37.09 -37.35
C THR A 59 -36.43 38.53 -36.85
N ASN A 60 -37.05 39.52 -37.51
CA ASN A 60 -36.84 40.95 -37.19
C ASN A 60 -37.19 41.37 -35.74
N ASN A 61 -38.06 40.63 -35.05
CA ASN A 61 -38.34 40.85 -33.62
C ASN A 61 -37.34 40.13 -32.69
N GLY A 62 -36.48 39.29 -33.26
CA GLY A 62 -35.46 38.50 -32.58
C GLY A 62 -35.98 37.41 -31.64
N LYS A 63 -37.25 37.00 -31.77
CA LYS A 63 -37.89 35.99 -30.89
C LYS A 63 -37.98 34.60 -31.52
N THR A 64 -37.98 34.53 -32.85
CA THR A 64 -37.98 33.26 -33.59
C THR A 64 -36.59 32.99 -34.15
N LEU A 65 -36.11 31.76 -34.01
CA LEU A 65 -34.85 31.26 -34.56
C LEU A 65 -35.15 30.38 -35.79
N GLY A 66 -34.45 30.63 -36.90
CA GLY A 66 -34.76 30.04 -38.20
C GLY A 66 -35.96 30.74 -38.86
N GLY A 67 -36.81 29.97 -39.53
CA GLY A 67 -38.02 30.45 -40.20
C GLY A 67 -37.94 30.31 -41.72
N ARG A 68 -38.53 31.25 -42.47
CA ARG A 68 -38.57 31.24 -43.94
C ARG A 68 -38.11 32.57 -44.52
N VAL A 69 -37.52 32.50 -45.72
CA VAL A 69 -37.10 33.68 -46.49
C VAL A 69 -38.34 34.41 -47.06
N ASP A 70 -38.28 35.75 -47.11
CA ASP A 70 -39.20 36.66 -47.81
C ASP A 70 -40.72 36.45 -47.60
N ILE A 71 -41.17 36.48 -46.34
CA ILE A 71 -42.59 36.50 -45.96
C ILE A 71 -43.32 37.83 -46.34
N GLN A 72 -42.61 38.88 -46.77
CA GLN A 72 -43.12 40.26 -46.83
C GLN A 72 -43.75 40.73 -48.15
N THR A 73 -43.69 39.97 -49.26
CA THR A 73 -44.16 40.42 -50.58
C THR A 73 -45.07 39.41 -51.30
N PRO A 74 -46.29 39.77 -51.74
CA PRO A 74 -47.21 38.84 -52.44
C PRO A 74 -46.79 38.39 -53.84
N GLN A 75 -45.60 38.75 -54.32
CA GLN A 75 -45.15 38.55 -55.70
C GLN A 75 -43.78 37.87 -55.70
N GLY A 76 -43.78 36.54 -55.79
CA GLY A 76 -42.56 35.73 -55.89
C GLY A 76 -41.91 35.33 -54.56
N THR A 77 -42.68 34.75 -53.63
CA THR A 77 -42.13 34.21 -52.39
C THR A 77 -41.26 32.97 -52.65
N ASN A 78 -39.95 33.10 -52.52
CA ASN A 78 -39.04 31.96 -52.40
C ASN A 78 -39.24 31.33 -51.02
N ASN A 79 -40.25 30.46 -50.93
CA ASN A 79 -40.78 29.84 -49.72
C ASN A 79 -39.85 28.75 -49.14
N THR A 80 -38.57 29.09 -48.98
CA THR A 80 -37.47 28.21 -48.58
C THR A 80 -37.21 28.38 -47.08
N PRO A 81 -37.15 27.28 -46.30
CA PRO A 81 -36.74 27.34 -44.90
C PRO A 81 -35.31 27.85 -44.74
N MET A 82 -35.09 28.65 -43.71
CA MET A 82 -33.81 29.25 -43.34
C MET A 82 -33.15 28.42 -42.23
N SER A 83 -31.88 28.06 -42.43
CA SER A 83 -31.11 27.38 -41.38
C SER A 83 -31.02 28.25 -40.13
N GLY A 84 -31.01 27.62 -38.96
CA GLY A 84 -30.90 28.31 -37.67
C GLY A 84 -29.53 28.94 -37.44
N PHE A 85 -28.47 28.50 -38.11
CA PHE A 85 -27.10 29.03 -37.95
C PHE A 85 -26.70 29.99 -39.08
N THR A 86 -26.09 31.12 -38.70
CA THR A 86 -25.28 31.93 -39.64
C THR A 86 -23.95 31.22 -39.95
N ALA A 87 -23.18 31.76 -40.90
CA ALA A 87 -21.82 31.28 -41.16
C ALA A 87 -20.93 31.34 -39.90
N LYS A 88 -21.11 32.38 -39.06
CA LYS A 88 -20.44 32.51 -37.75
C LYS A 88 -20.80 31.34 -36.82
N GLY A 89 -22.08 31.01 -36.72
CA GLY A 89 -22.57 29.89 -35.91
C GLY A 89 -22.07 28.53 -36.38
N LYS A 90 -22.03 28.27 -37.69
CA LYS A 90 -21.44 27.04 -38.26
C LYS A 90 -19.96 26.88 -37.89
N GLU A 91 -19.19 27.97 -37.96
CA GLU A 91 -17.77 27.97 -37.57
C GLU A 91 -17.52 27.92 -36.05
N LYS A 92 -18.55 28.15 -35.21
CA LYS A 92 -18.54 27.76 -33.79
C LYS A 92 -18.91 26.28 -33.62
N LEU A 93 -19.94 25.80 -34.33
CA LEU A 93 -20.45 24.42 -34.24
C LEU A 93 -19.36 23.37 -34.52
N LYS A 94 -18.55 23.57 -35.57
CA LYS A 94 -17.43 22.68 -35.93
C LYS A 94 -16.37 22.54 -34.85
N LYS A 95 -16.29 23.49 -33.92
CA LYS A 95 -15.36 23.52 -32.78
C LYS A 95 -15.98 23.00 -31.49
N ASN A 96 -17.30 23.09 -31.35
CA ASN A 96 -18.07 22.57 -30.23
C ASN A 96 -19.52 22.26 -30.65
N HIS A 97 -19.85 20.97 -30.67
CA HIS A 97 -21.18 20.45 -31.02
C HIS A 97 -22.22 20.58 -29.89
N HIS A 98 -21.88 21.21 -28.76
CA HIS A 98 -22.83 21.71 -27.76
C HIS A 98 -23.30 23.12 -28.11
N VAL A 99 -24.60 23.28 -28.32
CA VAL A 99 -25.23 24.55 -28.74
C VAL A 99 -26.00 25.18 -27.59
N VAL A 100 -25.71 26.45 -27.27
CA VAL A 100 -26.52 27.23 -26.32
C VAL A 100 -27.40 28.18 -27.10
N ILE A 101 -28.72 27.99 -27.02
CA ILE A 101 -29.70 28.87 -27.68
C ILE A 101 -29.94 30.10 -26.77
N PRO A 102 -29.73 31.34 -27.23
CA PRO A 102 -29.79 32.53 -26.37
C PRO A 102 -31.16 32.80 -25.73
N GLU A 103 -31.15 33.39 -24.53
CA GLU A 103 -32.35 33.92 -23.87
C GLU A 103 -33.03 35.02 -24.71
N GLY A 104 -34.36 35.07 -24.63
CA GLY A 104 -35.21 35.91 -25.49
C GLY A 104 -35.71 35.22 -26.76
N ILE A 105 -35.21 34.02 -27.09
CA ILE A 105 -35.82 33.16 -28.10
C ILE A 105 -37.06 32.47 -27.50
N GLU A 106 -38.21 32.65 -28.14
CA GLU A 106 -39.51 32.08 -27.75
C GLU A 106 -39.91 30.92 -28.67
N ILE A 107 -39.42 30.91 -29.92
CA ILE A 107 -39.74 29.88 -30.93
C ILE A 107 -38.45 29.43 -31.62
N ILE A 108 -38.22 28.13 -31.70
CA ILE A 108 -37.33 27.52 -32.70
C ILE A 108 -38.23 27.03 -33.83
N ASP A 109 -38.08 27.57 -35.03
CA ASP A 109 -39.02 27.35 -36.13
C ASP A 109 -38.80 26.01 -36.85
N GLU A 110 -39.63 25.72 -37.85
CA GLU A 110 -39.52 24.51 -38.66
C GLU A 110 -38.13 24.35 -39.31
N VAL A 111 -37.63 23.11 -39.26
CA VAL A 111 -36.38 22.60 -39.86
C VAL A 111 -35.10 23.41 -39.60
N ALA A 112 -35.10 24.35 -38.65
CA ALA A 112 -33.99 25.27 -38.38
C ALA A 112 -32.63 24.54 -38.24
N PHE A 113 -32.60 23.42 -37.51
CA PHE A 113 -31.44 22.55 -37.37
C PHE A 113 -31.70 21.14 -37.92
N THR A 114 -32.47 21.00 -39.01
CA THR A 114 -32.50 19.74 -39.77
C THR A 114 -31.14 19.48 -40.44
N ARG A 115 -30.62 18.25 -40.36
CA ARG A 115 -29.58 17.75 -41.25
C ARG A 115 -30.18 16.99 -42.43
N THR A 116 -29.50 17.09 -43.58
CA THR A 116 -29.82 16.36 -44.81
C THR A 116 -28.57 15.64 -45.32
N VAL A 117 -28.71 14.84 -46.38
CA VAL A 117 -27.56 14.21 -47.07
C VAL A 117 -26.59 15.21 -47.73
N GLN A 118 -26.91 16.51 -47.74
CA GLN A 118 -26.04 17.59 -48.19
C GLN A 118 -25.40 18.37 -47.02
N THR A 119 -25.75 18.08 -45.77
CA THR A 119 -25.14 18.74 -44.60
C THR A 119 -23.80 18.08 -44.27
N PRO A 120 -22.71 18.84 -44.06
CA PRO A 120 -21.40 18.28 -43.70
C PRO A 120 -21.43 17.35 -42.47
N ASP A 121 -20.50 16.40 -42.42
CA ASP A 121 -20.41 15.40 -41.33
C ASP A 121 -19.96 15.98 -39.99
N ASP A 122 -19.28 17.14 -40.02
CA ASP A 122 -18.84 17.96 -38.89
C ASP A 122 -19.88 19.01 -38.45
N GLU A 123 -20.86 19.34 -39.29
CA GLU A 123 -21.99 20.21 -38.96
C GLU A 123 -23.13 19.41 -38.33
N TYR A 124 -23.08 19.23 -37.01
CA TYR A 124 -24.13 18.58 -36.21
C TYR A 124 -24.24 19.14 -34.78
N ILE A 125 -25.35 18.83 -34.13
CA ILE A 125 -25.62 19.13 -32.72
C ILE A 125 -25.54 17.80 -31.96
N GLU A 126 -24.72 17.76 -30.90
CA GLU A 126 -24.56 16.62 -30.00
C GLU A 126 -25.28 16.83 -28.66
N SER A 127 -25.46 18.09 -28.24
CA SER A 127 -26.32 18.47 -27.13
C SER A 127 -26.74 19.93 -27.28
N VAL A 128 -27.86 20.31 -26.66
CA VAL A 128 -28.42 21.66 -26.76
C VAL A 128 -28.90 22.15 -25.38
N THR A 129 -28.57 23.40 -25.07
CA THR A 129 -29.14 24.14 -23.93
C THR A 129 -30.20 25.10 -24.47
N PHE A 130 -31.43 24.96 -24.00
CA PHE A 130 -32.55 25.84 -24.37
C PHE A 130 -32.72 26.99 -23.37
N PRO A 131 -33.24 28.17 -23.80
CA PRO A 131 -33.51 29.29 -22.91
C PRO A 131 -34.82 29.11 -22.14
N SER A 132 -34.89 29.76 -20.98
CA SER A 132 -36.11 29.88 -20.16
C SER A 132 -37.28 30.54 -20.89
N THR A 133 -36.99 31.39 -21.88
CA THR A 133 -38.01 32.05 -22.70
C THR A 133 -38.71 31.14 -23.70
N LEU A 134 -38.20 29.94 -24.00
CA LEU A 134 -38.74 29.08 -25.06
C LEU A 134 -40.20 28.67 -24.82
N LYS A 135 -41.00 28.63 -25.89
CA LYS A 135 -42.44 28.30 -25.90
C LYS A 135 -42.79 27.21 -26.91
N LYS A 136 -42.11 27.18 -28.07
CA LYS A 136 -42.38 26.24 -29.15
C LYS A 136 -41.10 25.68 -29.79
N ILE A 137 -41.13 24.40 -30.13
CA ILE A 137 -40.10 23.71 -30.92
C ILE A 137 -40.76 23.17 -32.19
N GLY A 138 -40.40 23.73 -33.34
CA GLY A 138 -41.08 23.57 -34.63
C GLY A 138 -40.88 22.23 -35.33
N TYR A 139 -41.60 22.07 -36.45
CA TYR A 139 -41.61 20.85 -37.26
C TYR A 139 -40.19 20.45 -37.69
N GLY A 140 -39.73 19.25 -37.33
CA GLY A 140 -38.39 18.77 -37.70
C GLY A 140 -37.22 19.62 -37.19
N ALA A 141 -37.42 20.50 -36.19
CA ALA A 141 -36.45 21.52 -35.79
C ALA A 141 -35.01 21.02 -35.53
N PHE A 142 -34.84 19.79 -35.06
CA PHE A 142 -33.56 19.12 -34.78
C PHE A 142 -33.44 17.74 -35.47
N HIS A 143 -34.15 17.52 -36.58
CA HIS A 143 -34.15 16.24 -37.32
C HIS A 143 -32.76 15.83 -37.83
N SER A 144 -32.43 14.53 -37.72
CA SER A 144 -31.19 13.91 -38.25
C SER A 144 -29.89 14.44 -37.61
N GLN A 145 -30.00 14.95 -36.38
CA GLN A 145 -28.88 15.41 -35.55
C GLN A 145 -28.23 14.25 -34.77
N LYS A 146 -27.23 14.54 -33.93
CA LYS A 146 -26.54 13.53 -33.10
C LYS A 146 -26.78 13.77 -31.60
N ILE A 147 -27.89 14.41 -31.23
CA ILE A 147 -28.22 14.77 -29.84
C ILE A 147 -28.29 13.49 -29.01
N LYS A 148 -27.52 13.41 -27.91
CA LYS A 148 -27.36 12.19 -27.10
C LYS A 148 -27.50 12.44 -25.60
N GLY A 149 -27.73 11.37 -24.83
CA GLY A 149 -27.88 11.43 -23.38
C GLY A 149 -29.22 12.02 -22.94
N THR A 150 -29.21 12.95 -21.98
CA THR A 150 -30.43 13.59 -21.45
C THR A 150 -30.75 14.88 -22.19
N LEU A 151 -31.96 14.97 -22.75
CA LEU A 151 -32.53 16.19 -23.31
C LEU A 151 -33.58 16.75 -22.33
N GLU A 152 -33.30 17.89 -21.71
CA GLU A 152 -34.28 18.62 -20.89
C GLU A 152 -34.97 19.70 -21.72
N ILE A 153 -36.30 19.62 -21.82
CA ILE A 153 -37.14 20.66 -22.42
C ILE A 153 -37.54 21.65 -21.31
N PRO A 154 -37.34 22.97 -21.49
CA PRO A 154 -37.46 23.94 -20.39
C PRO A 154 -38.91 24.26 -20.00
N GLU A 155 -39.11 24.63 -18.74
CA GLU A 155 -40.39 25.12 -18.24
C GLU A 155 -40.81 26.38 -18.99
N GLY A 156 -41.92 26.29 -19.72
CA GLY A 156 -42.34 27.32 -20.65
C GLY A 156 -42.78 26.75 -22.00
N VAL A 157 -42.19 25.63 -22.46
CA VAL A 157 -42.58 25.02 -23.72
C VAL A 157 -43.99 24.42 -23.63
N THR A 158 -44.87 24.84 -24.53
CA THR A 158 -46.28 24.40 -24.63
C THR A 158 -46.53 23.51 -25.84
N GLU A 159 -45.63 23.51 -26.84
CA GLU A 159 -45.77 22.72 -28.07
C GLU A 159 -44.42 22.17 -28.56
N ILE A 160 -44.39 20.86 -28.82
CA ILE A 160 -43.31 20.17 -29.53
C ILE A 160 -43.91 19.59 -30.82
N SER A 161 -43.71 20.29 -31.94
CA SER A 161 -44.34 20.02 -33.23
C SER A 161 -43.82 18.72 -33.91
N PRO A 162 -44.44 18.24 -35.01
CA PRO A 162 -44.16 16.90 -35.54
C PRO A 162 -42.69 16.69 -35.93
N GLY A 163 -42.16 15.51 -35.60
CA GLY A 163 -40.79 15.12 -35.93
C GLY A 163 -39.68 16.00 -35.32
N ALA A 164 -39.97 16.86 -34.34
CA ALA A 164 -39.02 17.88 -33.82
C ALA A 164 -37.60 17.36 -33.54
N PHE A 165 -37.44 16.14 -33.01
CA PHE A 165 -36.17 15.49 -32.68
C PHE A 165 -35.99 14.12 -33.35
N ILE A 166 -36.70 13.84 -34.45
CA ILE A 166 -36.62 12.52 -35.13
C ILE A 166 -35.21 12.20 -35.63
N SER A 167 -34.82 10.92 -35.61
CA SER A 167 -33.51 10.41 -36.04
C SER A 167 -32.35 11.07 -35.28
N ASN A 168 -32.28 10.78 -33.98
CA ASN A 168 -31.26 11.28 -33.05
C ASN A 168 -30.75 10.14 -32.14
N GLN A 169 -30.03 10.47 -31.08
CA GLN A 169 -29.45 9.50 -30.14
C GLN A 169 -29.85 9.77 -28.68
N ILE A 170 -30.97 10.47 -28.45
CA ILE A 170 -31.43 10.87 -27.11
C ILE A 170 -31.72 9.60 -26.31
N GLU A 171 -31.21 9.51 -25.08
CA GLU A 171 -31.34 8.34 -24.20
C GLU A 171 -32.33 8.59 -23.06
N LYS A 172 -32.55 9.86 -22.69
CA LYS A 172 -33.54 10.30 -21.71
C LYS A 172 -34.13 11.63 -22.16
N VAL A 173 -35.43 11.82 -22.00
CA VAL A 173 -36.09 13.12 -22.19
C VAL A 173 -36.78 13.55 -20.91
N ILE A 174 -36.66 14.83 -20.56
CA ILE A 174 -37.35 15.44 -19.41
C ILE A 174 -38.28 16.52 -19.96
N LEU A 175 -39.58 16.37 -19.70
CA LEU A 175 -40.67 17.14 -20.29
C LEU A 175 -41.31 18.09 -19.25
N PRO A 176 -41.60 19.36 -19.60
CA PRO A 176 -42.01 20.38 -18.65
C PRO A 176 -43.50 20.36 -18.31
N SER A 177 -43.84 20.94 -17.15
CA SER A 177 -45.22 21.09 -16.66
C SER A 177 -46.15 21.86 -17.61
N THR A 178 -45.59 22.57 -18.59
CA THR A 178 -46.29 23.50 -19.48
C THR A 178 -46.93 22.85 -20.71
N LEU A 179 -46.64 21.58 -21.02
CA LEU A 179 -47.21 20.88 -22.20
C LEU A 179 -48.72 20.57 -22.12
N VAL A 180 -49.36 20.85 -20.98
CA VAL A 180 -50.83 20.81 -20.81
C VAL A 180 -51.52 22.15 -21.11
N LYS A 181 -50.76 23.22 -21.39
CA LYS A 181 -51.24 24.61 -21.41
C LYS A 181 -51.37 25.14 -22.83
N GLY A 182 -52.29 24.59 -23.62
CA GLY A 182 -52.56 25.06 -24.98
C GLY A 182 -53.78 24.43 -25.67
N ASP A 183 -54.26 25.10 -26.72
CA ASP A 183 -55.35 24.61 -27.58
C ASP A 183 -54.90 23.43 -28.46
N PHE A 184 -53.63 23.45 -28.87
CA PHE A 184 -52.97 22.43 -29.69
C PHE A 184 -52.61 21.16 -28.90
N ASP A 185 -52.04 20.18 -29.60
CA ASP A 185 -51.42 19.00 -28.99
C ASP A 185 -50.03 19.35 -28.44
N GLY A 186 -49.74 18.99 -27.19
CA GLY A 186 -48.52 19.40 -26.51
C GLY A 186 -47.26 18.71 -27.06
N ILE A 187 -47.41 17.45 -27.50
CA ILE A 187 -46.36 16.68 -28.15
C ILE A 187 -46.95 16.01 -29.40
N SER A 188 -46.35 16.31 -30.55
CA SER A 188 -46.85 15.85 -31.85
C SER A 188 -46.32 14.48 -32.31
N ASN A 189 -46.94 13.96 -33.37
CA ASN A 189 -46.59 12.73 -34.05
C ASN A 189 -45.10 12.68 -34.43
N ARG A 190 -44.48 11.52 -34.20
CA ARG A 190 -43.05 11.24 -34.43
C ARG A 190 -42.04 12.19 -33.75
N ALA A 191 -42.46 13.06 -32.81
CA ALA A 191 -41.61 14.12 -32.25
C ALA A 191 -40.23 13.65 -31.72
N PHE A 192 -40.14 12.41 -31.21
CA PHE A 192 -38.93 11.77 -30.70
C PHE A 192 -38.72 10.36 -31.29
N GLN A 193 -39.24 10.09 -32.49
CA GLN A 193 -39.08 8.81 -33.19
C GLN A 193 -37.61 8.57 -33.60
N ASP A 194 -37.21 7.29 -33.78
CA ASP A 194 -35.84 6.91 -34.18
C ASP A 194 -34.77 7.55 -33.28
N ASN A 195 -34.90 7.30 -31.99
CA ASN A 195 -33.98 7.74 -30.94
C ASN A 195 -33.54 6.53 -30.10
N LYS A 196 -32.90 6.76 -28.95
CA LYS A 196 -32.46 5.71 -28.01
C LYS A 196 -33.16 5.82 -26.65
N ILE A 197 -34.32 6.47 -26.58
CA ILE A 197 -34.92 6.95 -25.33
C ILE A 197 -35.31 5.75 -24.46
N ARG A 198 -34.62 5.59 -23.32
CA ARG A 198 -34.90 4.57 -22.31
C ARG A 198 -35.81 5.10 -21.20
N GLU A 199 -35.81 6.42 -20.98
CA GLU A 199 -36.57 7.05 -19.92
C GLU A 199 -37.23 8.35 -20.42
N VAL A 200 -38.55 8.44 -20.22
CA VAL A 200 -39.33 9.67 -20.37
C VAL A 200 -39.71 10.15 -18.96
N VAL A 201 -39.24 11.33 -18.55
CA VAL A 201 -39.61 11.96 -17.27
C VAL A 201 -40.63 13.06 -17.52
N LEU A 202 -41.78 12.94 -16.86
CA LEU A 202 -42.83 13.94 -16.85
C LEU A 202 -42.70 14.71 -15.53
N LYS A 203 -42.32 16.00 -15.58
CA LYS A 203 -42.06 16.80 -14.37
C LYS A 203 -43.30 17.01 -13.49
N GLU A 204 -44.49 16.80 -14.05
CA GLU A 204 -45.77 16.83 -13.35
C GLU A 204 -46.68 15.71 -13.89
N ASN A 205 -47.85 15.54 -13.27
CA ASN A 205 -48.87 14.62 -13.77
C ASN A 205 -49.40 15.07 -15.15
N PHE A 206 -49.23 14.23 -16.17
CA PHE A 206 -49.54 14.59 -17.57
C PHE A 206 -50.90 14.11 -18.07
N LYS A 207 -51.86 13.85 -17.17
CA LYS A 207 -53.24 13.49 -17.49
C LYS A 207 -53.92 14.36 -18.56
N ASN A 208 -53.51 15.63 -18.72
CA ASN A 208 -54.06 16.55 -19.72
C ASN A 208 -53.14 16.81 -20.94
N VAL A 209 -52.01 16.11 -21.10
CA VAL A 209 -51.18 16.21 -22.30
C VAL A 209 -51.87 15.48 -23.45
N LYS A 210 -52.29 16.23 -24.46
CA LYS A 210 -52.76 15.64 -25.72
C LYS A 210 -51.54 15.25 -26.55
N PHE A 211 -51.47 13.99 -26.97
CA PHE A 211 -50.51 13.50 -27.95
C PHE A 211 -51.13 13.50 -29.35
N GLN A 212 -50.52 14.20 -30.31
CA GLN A 212 -50.92 14.06 -31.71
C GLN A 212 -50.43 12.70 -32.23
N ILE A 213 -51.34 11.86 -32.70
CA ILE A 213 -51.00 10.53 -33.24
C ILE A 213 -51.71 10.34 -34.57
N ASP A 214 -50.96 10.36 -35.68
CA ASP A 214 -51.50 9.98 -36.98
C ASP A 214 -51.97 8.53 -36.90
N GLY A 215 -53.21 8.29 -37.31
CA GLY A 215 -53.84 6.98 -37.23
C GLY A 215 -55.05 6.94 -38.15
N ASN A 216 -54.81 7.14 -39.45
CA ASN A 216 -55.85 7.12 -40.47
C ASN A 216 -55.36 6.67 -41.87
N ASP A 217 -54.18 6.08 -41.96
CA ASP A 217 -53.78 5.27 -43.12
C ASP A 217 -53.63 3.82 -42.66
N ARG A 218 -54.00 2.87 -43.51
CA ARG A 218 -53.84 1.42 -43.26
C ARG A 218 -52.43 0.94 -43.58
N ASN A 219 -51.65 1.73 -44.31
CA ASN A 219 -50.28 1.41 -44.74
C ASN A 219 -49.22 1.93 -43.75
N TYR A 220 -49.50 3.03 -43.04
CA TYR A 220 -48.59 3.59 -42.03
C TYR A 220 -48.98 3.09 -40.64
N MET A 221 -48.28 2.06 -40.17
CA MET A 221 -48.27 1.68 -38.76
C MET A 221 -47.83 2.88 -37.90
N SER A 222 -48.49 3.02 -36.75
CA SER A 222 -48.29 4.01 -35.66
C SER A 222 -47.25 5.12 -35.86
N ALA A 223 -47.71 6.38 -35.75
CA ALA A 223 -46.87 7.58 -35.79
C ALA A 223 -46.73 8.24 -34.41
N GLY A 224 -46.74 7.44 -33.34
CA GLY A 224 -46.65 7.93 -31.97
C GLY A 224 -45.36 8.74 -31.72
N PRO A 225 -45.40 9.76 -30.85
CA PRO A 225 -44.26 10.60 -30.53
C PRO A 225 -42.95 9.85 -30.22
N PHE A 226 -43.01 8.70 -29.55
CA PHE A 226 -41.82 7.94 -29.12
C PHE A 226 -41.66 6.60 -29.86
N ASP A 227 -42.35 6.40 -30.98
CA ASP A 227 -42.32 5.12 -31.71
C ASP A 227 -40.93 4.81 -32.30
N ASN A 228 -40.60 3.53 -32.42
CA ASN A 228 -39.38 3.03 -33.06
C ASN A 228 -38.07 3.52 -32.39
N GLN A 229 -37.95 3.39 -31.06
CA GLN A 229 -36.67 3.57 -30.38
C GLN A 229 -35.67 2.46 -30.74
N ASN A 230 -34.48 2.85 -31.20
CA ASN A 230 -33.43 1.98 -31.70
C ASN A 230 -32.51 1.50 -30.56
N PHE A 231 -32.97 0.51 -29.79
CA PHE A 231 -32.20 -0.07 -28.69
C PHE A 231 -31.16 -1.11 -29.10
N GLY A 232 -31.18 -1.59 -30.35
CA GLY A 232 -30.42 -2.77 -30.78
C GLY A 232 -30.88 -4.06 -30.10
N GLU A 233 -29.95 -5.01 -29.91
CA GLU A 233 -30.17 -6.16 -29.04
C GLU A 233 -29.85 -5.79 -27.59
N ILE A 234 -30.79 -6.05 -26.68
CA ILE A 234 -30.60 -5.87 -25.24
C ILE A 234 -30.22 -7.23 -24.66
N THR A 235 -28.98 -7.37 -24.18
CA THR A 235 -28.55 -8.63 -23.54
C THR A 235 -28.96 -8.67 -22.06
N ALA A 236 -29.39 -9.84 -21.62
CA ALA A 236 -29.75 -10.14 -20.23
C ALA A 236 -29.37 -11.58 -19.87
N CYS A 237 -29.37 -11.92 -18.58
CA CYS A 237 -28.82 -13.18 -18.08
C CYS A 237 -29.93 -14.09 -17.52
N VAL A 238 -29.80 -15.41 -17.68
CA VAL A 238 -30.63 -16.34 -16.91
C VAL A 238 -30.40 -16.11 -15.40
N GLY A 239 -31.50 -16.00 -14.64
CA GLY A 239 -31.50 -15.66 -13.22
C GLY A 239 -31.57 -14.16 -12.90
N SER A 240 -31.42 -13.25 -13.88
CA SER A 240 -31.60 -11.82 -13.63
C SER A 240 -33.08 -11.41 -13.65
N GLU A 241 -33.39 -10.28 -13.01
CA GLU A 241 -34.68 -9.60 -13.14
C GLU A 241 -34.86 -9.06 -14.56
N PHE A 242 -36.02 -9.30 -15.18
CA PHE A 242 -36.39 -8.65 -16.43
C PHE A 242 -36.58 -7.15 -16.20
N LYS A 243 -35.77 -6.34 -16.87
CA LYS A 243 -35.91 -4.89 -16.91
C LYS A 243 -36.46 -4.46 -18.27
N MET A 244 -37.56 -3.70 -18.24
CA MET A 244 -38.13 -3.03 -19.41
C MET A 244 -37.16 -1.94 -19.92
N PRO A 245 -36.79 -1.91 -21.21
CA PRO A 245 -35.78 -0.98 -21.73
C PRO A 245 -36.28 0.44 -21.98
N PHE A 246 -37.60 0.65 -21.90
CA PHE A 246 -38.30 1.94 -22.03
C PHE A 246 -39.22 2.11 -20.82
N VAL A 247 -39.06 3.18 -20.04
CA VAL A 247 -39.89 3.50 -18.88
C VAL A 247 -40.39 4.95 -18.95
N ILE A 248 -41.57 5.18 -18.38
CA ILE A 248 -42.15 6.52 -18.23
C ILE A 248 -42.31 6.77 -16.73
N ASN A 249 -41.65 7.81 -16.24
CA ASN A 249 -41.63 8.22 -14.84
C ASN A 249 -42.42 9.53 -14.72
N GLN A 250 -43.45 9.58 -13.87
CA GLN A 250 -44.23 10.80 -13.62
C GLN A 250 -44.55 11.00 -12.13
N ILE A 251 -44.87 12.24 -11.76
CA ILE A 251 -45.28 12.61 -10.41
C ILE A 251 -46.81 12.50 -10.29
N GLY A 252 -47.30 11.83 -9.25
CA GLY A 252 -48.74 11.64 -8.98
C GLY A 252 -49.34 10.36 -9.59
N GLU A 253 -50.69 10.32 -9.68
CA GLU A 253 -51.43 9.15 -10.17
C GLU A 253 -51.23 8.96 -11.69
N SER A 254 -50.56 7.87 -12.10
CA SER A 254 -50.36 7.58 -13.52
C SER A 254 -51.65 7.09 -14.19
N ASP A 255 -52.12 7.81 -15.21
CA ASP A 255 -53.20 7.38 -16.09
C ASP A 255 -52.69 6.58 -17.32
N ILE A 256 -51.38 6.63 -17.56
CA ILE A 256 -50.68 5.92 -18.64
C ILE A 256 -50.74 4.41 -18.41
N GLN A 257 -51.11 3.67 -19.45
CA GLN A 257 -51.18 2.21 -19.48
C GLN A 257 -50.14 1.64 -20.44
N SER A 258 -49.63 0.44 -20.15
CA SER A 258 -48.71 -0.30 -21.01
C SER A 258 -49.19 -1.73 -21.25
N LEU A 259 -49.14 -2.19 -22.49
CA LEU A 259 -49.42 -3.57 -22.89
C LEU A 259 -48.28 -4.08 -23.76
N GLY A 260 -47.76 -5.27 -23.48
CA GLY A 260 -46.67 -5.83 -24.29
C GLY A 260 -46.28 -7.25 -23.93
N GLY A 261 -45.33 -7.76 -24.69
CA GLY A 261 -44.93 -9.15 -24.64
C GLY A 261 -43.89 -9.51 -25.71
N PHE A 262 -43.74 -10.80 -25.95
CA PHE A 262 -42.66 -11.39 -26.74
C PHE A 262 -43.18 -12.35 -27.80
N MET A 263 -42.45 -12.44 -28.91
CA MET A 263 -42.69 -13.42 -29.97
C MET A 263 -42.06 -14.76 -29.57
N ILE A 264 -42.85 -15.67 -29.01
CA ILE A 264 -42.41 -17.02 -28.64
C ILE A 264 -42.83 -17.97 -29.76
N ASN A 265 -41.86 -18.58 -30.46
CA ASN A 265 -42.09 -19.51 -31.57
C ASN A 265 -43.02 -18.95 -32.67
N GLY A 266 -43.00 -17.63 -32.90
CA GLY A 266 -43.88 -16.94 -33.85
C GLY A 266 -45.22 -16.46 -33.28
N THR A 267 -45.54 -16.78 -32.03
CA THR A 267 -46.78 -16.37 -31.35
C THR A 267 -46.56 -15.17 -30.43
N PRO A 268 -47.30 -14.05 -30.60
CA PRO A 268 -47.29 -12.94 -29.64
C PRO A 268 -47.80 -13.41 -28.26
N THR A 269 -46.95 -13.32 -27.24
CA THR A 269 -47.22 -13.84 -25.89
C THR A 269 -47.00 -12.75 -24.85
N GLN A 270 -48.02 -12.45 -24.04
CA GLN A 270 -47.92 -11.43 -22.97
C GLN A 270 -46.89 -11.83 -21.91
N ILE A 271 -46.31 -10.84 -21.22
CA ILE A 271 -45.20 -11.03 -20.27
C ILE A 271 -45.49 -12.07 -19.16
N GLU A 272 -46.72 -12.12 -18.64
CA GLU A 272 -47.18 -13.07 -17.64
C GLU A 272 -47.27 -14.52 -18.14
N ASN A 273 -47.34 -14.73 -19.46
CA ASN A 273 -47.50 -16.03 -20.11
C ASN A 273 -46.21 -16.54 -20.76
N CYS A 274 -45.08 -15.84 -20.59
CA CYS A 274 -43.81 -16.17 -21.22
C CYS A 274 -43.08 -17.32 -20.51
N ASP A 275 -42.76 -18.40 -21.22
CA ASP A 275 -42.15 -19.62 -20.66
C ASP A 275 -40.73 -19.43 -20.09
N PHE A 276 -40.06 -18.34 -20.48
CA PHE A 276 -38.74 -17.93 -20.04
C PHE A 276 -38.74 -16.90 -18.89
N LEU A 277 -39.93 -16.55 -18.38
CA LEU A 277 -40.10 -15.66 -17.23
C LEU A 277 -40.82 -16.39 -16.08
N THR A 278 -40.60 -15.95 -14.86
CA THR A 278 -41.32 -16.44 -13.67
C THR A 278 -41.49 -15.32 -12.67
N LYS A 279 -42.72 -15.12 -12.19
CA LYS A 279 -43.02 -14.04 -11.25
C LYS A 279 -42.62 -14.46 -9.83
N LYS A 280 -41.73 -13.69 -9.20
CA LYS A 280 -41.25 -13.91 -7.83
C LYS A 280 -41.12 -12.55 -7.12
N ASP A 281 -41.64 -12.45 -5.90
CA ASP A 281 -41.56 -11.24 -5.06
C ASP A 281 -42.04 -9.96 -5.80
N GLY A 282 -43.10 -10.13 -6.61
CA GLY A 282 -43.69 -9.09 -7.48
C GLY A 282 -43.01 -8.89 -8.84
N LYS A 283 -41.73 -9.27 -8.97
CA LYS A 283 -40.86 -9.05 -10.14
C LYS A 283 -40.88 -10.25 -11.10
N TYR A 284 -40.51 -10.05 -12.37
CA TYR A 284 -40.26 -11.15 -13.31
C TYR A 284 -38.78 -11.52 -13.31
N ILE A 285 -38.47 -12.78 -13.02
CA ILE A 285 -37.12 -13.35 -13.09
C ILE A 285 -37.01 -14.19 -14.35
N ILE A 286 -35.89 -14.07 -15.05
CA ILE A 286 -35.60 -14.79 -16.29
C ILE A 286 -35.12 -16.22 -15.98
N THR A 287 -35.69 -17.22 -16.64
CA THR A 287 -35.43 -18.65 -16.38
C THR A 287 -34.76 -19.40 -17.52
N LYS A 288 -34.81 -18.88 -18.75
CA LYS A 288 -34.39 -19.62 -19.97
C LYS A 288 -33.70 -18.69 -20.97
N ALA A 289 -32.62 -19.19 -21.56
CA ALA A 289 -31.82 -18.49 -22.56
C ALA A 289 -32.41 -18.63 -23.98
N GLY A 290 -32.24 -17.60 -24.81
CA GLY A 290 -32.80 -17.50 -26.16
C GLY A 290 -32.87 -16.05 -26.65
N LYS A 291 -33.15 -15.84 -27.93
CA LYS A 291 -33.43 -14.51 -28.49
C LYS A 291 -34.94 -14.32 -28.64
N TYR A 292 -35.46 -13.30 -27.98
CA TYR A 292 -36.90 -13.04 -27.87
C TYR A 292 -37.21 -11.64 -28.42
N PRO A 293 -37.72 -11.53 -29.67
CA PRO A 293 -38.28 -10.29 -30.18
C PRO A 293 -39.46 -9.84 -29.31
N ALA A 294 -39.58 -8.56 -29.04
CA ALA A 294 -40.52 -7.98 -28.10
C ALA A 294 -41.21 -6.73 -28.68
N GLN A 295 -42.47 -6.54 -28.30
CA GLN A 295 -43.24 -5.33 -28.60
C GLN A 295 -44.00 -4.88 -27.36
N PHE A 296 -43.90 -3.58 -27.05
CA PHE A 296 -44.63 -2.94 -25.96
C PHE A 296 -45.25 -1.63 -26.46
N LEU A 297 -46.51 -1.41 -26.10
CA LEU A 297 -47.36 -0.31 -26.53
C LEU A 297 -47.78 0.50 -25.29
N PHE A 298 -47.64 1.82 -25.35
CA PHE A 298 -47.98 2.73 -24.25
C PHE A 298 -49.09 3.70 -24.68
N TYR A 299 -50.10 3.84 -23.83
CA TYR A 299 -51.35 4.56 -24.09
C TYR A 299 -51.62 5.56 -22.97
N ASP A 300 -52.23 6.71 -23.30
CA ASP A 300 -52.83 7.60 -22.30
C ASP A 300 -54.26 7.14 -21.94
N SER A 301 -54.91 7.77 -20.95
CA SER A 301 -56.32 7.49 -20.65
C SER A 301 -57.33 8.28 -21.52
N HIS A 302 -56.84 9.12 -22.44
CA HIS A 302 -57.59 10.14 -23.17
C HIS A 302 -57.83 9.81 -24.65
N GLY A 303 -57.22 8.74 -25.18
CA GLY A 303 -57.29 8.27 -26.58
C GLY A 303 -58.68 7.85 -27.11
N ARG A 304 -59.76 8.24 -26.43
CA ARG A 304 -61.15 8.17 -26.91
C ARG A 304 -61.43 9.26 -27.95
N THR A 305 -60.91 9.09 -29.16
CA THR A 305 -61.33 9.94 -30.29
C THR A 305 -62.83 9.79 -30.54
N ASN A 306 -63.58 10.89 -30.65
CA ASN A 306 -65.04 10.88 -30.87
C ASN A 306 -65.42 10.45 -32.30
N ARG A 307 -65.24 9.16 -32.62
CA ARG A 307 -65.69 8.54 -33.88
C ARG A 307 -66.57 7.32 -33.63
N PRO A 308 -67.87 7.37 -33.95
CA PRO A 308 -68.76 6.21 -33.87
C PRO A 308 -68.19 5.03 -34.66
N GLY A 309 -68.23 3.82 -34.07
CA GLY A 309 -67.75 2.58 -34.69
C GLY A 309 -66.24 2.31 -34.63
N TYR A 310 -65.41 3.27 -34.20
CA TYR A 310 -63.95 3.07 -34.04
C TYR A 310 -63.50 3.24 -32.59
N GLY A 311 -63.86 2.29 -31.73
CA GLY A 311 -63.40 2.23 -30.33
C GLY A 311 -61.98 1.69 -30.20
N PHE A 312 -60.97 2.51 -30.50
CA PHE A 312 -59.55 2.09 -30.47
C PHE A 312 -58.66 3.12 -29.78
N THR A 313 -58.04 2.71 -28.67
CA THR A 313 -56.93 3.45 -28.05
C THR A 313 -55.72 3.45 -29.00
N ARG A 314 -55.03 4.59 -29.09
CA ARG A 314 -53.83 4.75 -29.92
C ARG A 314 -52.60 4.78 -29.02
N PRO A 315 -51.54 3.99 -29.30
CA PRO A 315 -50.32 4.11 -28.53
C PRO A 315 -49.58 5.39 -28.93
N PHE A 316 -49.06 6.13 -27.94
CA PHE A 316 -48.14 7.25 -28.17
C PHE A 316 -46.66 6.78 -28.20
N ALA A 317 -46.40 5.55 -27.76
CA ALA A 317 -45.13 4.86 -27.93
C ALA A 317 -45.34 3.38 -28.32
N SER A 318 -44.78 3.00 -29.46
CA SER A 318 -44.65 1.63 -29.96
C SER A 318 -43.17 1.23 -29.95
N ILE A 319 -42.81 0.39 -28.99
CA ILE A 319 -41.43 0.07 -28.62
C ILE A 319 -41.14 -1.37 -29.01
N ASN A 320 -40.24 -1.55 -29.99
CA ASN A 320 -39.86 -2.84 -30.55
C ASN A 320 -38.37 -3.11 -30.28
N PHE A 321 -38.02 -4.30 -29.79
CA PHE A 321 -36.63 -4.67 -29.48
C PHE A 321 -36.41 -6.18 -29.49
N THR A 322 -35.14 -6.62 -29.52
CA THR A 322 -34.78 -8.03 -29.30
C THR A 322 -34.12 -8.18 -27.94
N TYR A 323 -34.68 -9.02 -27.09
CA TYR A 323 -34.09 -9.38 -25.80
C TYR A 323 -33.24 -10.65 -26.00
N ASN A 324 -31.92 -10.49 -25.92
CA ASN A 324 -30.93 -11.55 -26.11
C ASN A 324 -30.56 -12.15 -24.75
N ILE A 325 -31.20 -13.26 -24.37
CA ILE A 325 -30.99 -13.88 -23.07
C ILE A 325 -29.89 -14.92 -23.17
N VAL A 326 -28.77 -14.66 -22.49
CA VAL A 326 -27.61 -15.56 -22.43
C VAL A 326 -27.54 -16.31 -21.11
N LYS A 327 -26.77 -17.40 -21.09
CA LYS A 327 -26.30 -18.02 -19.85
C LYS A 327 -25.03 -17.32 -19.39
N ASN A 328 -24.87 -17.17 -18.08
CA ASN A 328 -23.62 -16.75 -17.46
C ASN A 328 -22.89 -17.96 -16.90
N ASN A 329 -21.58 -17.79 -16.70
CA ASN A 329 -20.69 -18.71 -16.01
C ASN A 329 -20.09 -17.99 -14.80
N THR A 330 -19.98 -18.67 -13.67
CA THR A 330 -19.35 -18.14 -12.45
C THR A 330 -17.83 -18.36 -12.48
N VAL A 331 -17.04 -17.28 -12.50
CA VAL A 331 -15.62 -17.29 -12.15
C VAL A 331 -15.47 -17.17 -10.63
N THR A 332 -14.96 -18.22 -9.98
CA THR A 332 -14.73 -18.26 -8.53
C THR A 332 -13.25 -18.08 -8.23
N PHE A 333 -12.89 -16.91 -7.68
CA PHE A 333 -11.52 -16.58 -7.28
C PHE A 333 -11.23 -17.10 -5.87
N THR A 334 -10.12 -17.83 -5.68
CA THR A 334 -9.77 -18.47 -4.41
C THR A 334 -8.33 -18.20 -3.97
N ASP A 335 -8.13 -18.02 -2.66
CA ASP A 335 -6.81 -17.99 -2.01
C ASP A 335 -6.68 -19.22 -1.10
N GLY A 336 -5.90 -20.21 -1.54
CA GLY A 336 -5.90 -21.54 -0.95
C GLY A 336 -7.27 -22.21 -1.10
N ASP A 337 -8.04 -22.24 -0.02
CA ASP A 337 -9.39 -22.80 0.06
C ASP A 337 -10.47 -21.74 0.40
N LYS A 338 -10.05 -20.47 0.56
CA LYS A 338 -10.93 -19.34 0.83
C LYS A 338 -11.41 -18.72 -0.48
N VAL A 339 -12.72 -18.68 -0.71
CA VAL A 339 -13.31 -17.86 -1.80
C VAL A 339 -13.08 -16.37 -1.50
N ILE A 340 -12.47 -15.67 -2.45
CA ILE A 340 -12.19 -14.23 -2.40
C ILE A 340 -13.31 -13.44 -3.08
N LYS A 341 -13.75 -13.87 -4.26
CA LYS A 341 -14.86 -13.27 -5.01
C LYS A 341 -15.49 -14.30 -5.95
N LYS A 342 -16.78 -14.15 -6.23
CA LYS A 342 -17.45 -14.73 -7.39
C LYS A 342 -17.81 -13.62 -8.37
N VAL A 343 -17.57 -13.87 -9.66
CA VAL A 343 -17.81 -12.94 -10.78
C VAL A 343 -18.64 -13.70 -11.80
N GLU A 344 -19.80 -13.15 -12.16
CA GLU A 344 -20.64 -13.68 -13.24
C GLU A 344 -20.18 -13.09 -14.57
N VAL A 345 -20.05 -13.92 -15.60
CA VAL A 345 -19.61 -13.52 -16.95
C VAL A 345 -20.53 -14.14 -18.01
N GLU A 346 -20.99 -13.36 -18.99
CA GLU A 346 -21.70 -13.87 -20.17
C GLU A 346 -20.89 -14.98 -20.87
N ASN A 347 -21.54 -16.09 -21.21
CA ASN A 347 -20.84 -17.24 -21.79
C ASN A 347 -20.09 -16.91 -23.10
N GLY A 348 -18.76 -17.08 -23.08
CA GLY A 348 -17.84 -16.80 -24.19
C GLY A 348 -17.21 -15.40 -24.16
N LYS A 349 -17.64 -14.52 -23.25
CA LYS A 349 -16.96 -13.25 -22.96
C LYS A 349 -15.80 -13.44 -21.99
N SER A 350 -15.02 -12.38 -21.81
CA SER A 350 -14.05 -12.21 -20.72
C SER A 350 -14.53 -11.09 -19.80
N ILE A 351 -14.07 -11.05 -18.55
CA ILE A 351 -14.49 -10.07 -17.54
C ILE A 351 -14.35 -8.60 -18.03
N ASP A 352 -13.31 -8.28 -18.81
CA ASP A 352 -13.09 -6.93 -19.37
C ASP A 352 -13.85 -6.66 -20.68
N GLY A 353 -14.44 -7.69 -21.28
CA GLY A 353 -15.18 -7.66 -22.55
C GLY A 353 -16.67 -7.94 -22.37
N ASP A 354 -17.13 -7.83 -21.12
CA ASP A 354 -18.50 -8.05 -20.69
C ASP A 354 -19.03 -6.76 -20.06
N ASN A 355 -20.28 -6.40 -20.38
CA ASN A 355 -20.83 -5.06 -20.09
C ASN A 355 -21.66 -5.04 -18.80
N ILE A 356 -21.39 -5.93 -17.84
CA ILE A 356 -22.10 -6.03 -16.56
C ILE A 356 -21.59 -4.95 -15.59
N THR A 357 -22.26 -3.80 -15.59
CA THR A 357 -21.79 -2.51 -15.03
C THR A 357 -21.83 -2.35 -13.50
N GLU A 358 -22.33 -3.33 -12.73
CA GLU A 358 -22.51 -3.20 -11.27
C GLU A 358 -21.78 -4.31 -10.49
N ASP A 359 -20.67 -3.98 -9.83
CA ASP A 359 -19.82 -4.71 -8.85
C ASP A 359 -19.38 -6.16 -9.14
N LYS A 360 -20.29 -7.01 -9.64
CA LYS A 360 -20.10 -8.42 -9.97
C LYS A 360 -19.10 -8.59 -11.12
N GLY A 361 -19.11 -7.72 -12.13
CA GLY A 361 -18.32 -7.81 -13.36
C GLY A 361 -16.85 -7.36 -13.28
N GLN A 362 -16.22 -7.33 -12.10
CA GLN A 362 -14.81 -6.89 -11.95
C GLN A 362 -13.94 -7.95 -11.29
N MET A 363 -12.67 -8.03 -11.71
CA MET A 363 -11.63 -8.80 -11.01
C MET A 363 -11.56 -8.41 -9.52
N PRO A 364 -11.27 -9.34 -8.60
CA PRO A 364 -10.94 -8.99 -7.23
C PRO A 364 -9.63 -8.19 -7.16
N LYS A 365 -9.44 -7.41 -6.08
CA LYS A 365 -8.12 -6.86 -5.73
C LYS A 365 -7.15 -8.01 -5.47
N ASN A 366 -5.90 -7.87 -5.91
CA ASN A 366 -4.86 -8.88 -5.71
C ASN A 366 -4.69 -9.20 -4.21
N PRO A 367 -4.73 -10.49 -3.80
CA PRO A 367 -4.59 -10.88 -2.40
C PRO A 367 -3.16 -10.69 -1.90
N THR A 368 -3.02 -10.40 -0.60
CA THR A 368 -1.75 -10.12 0.06
C THR A 368 -1.40 -11.22 1.06
N LYS A 369 -0.18 -11.76 0.98
CA LYS A 369 0.30 -12.86 1.81
C LYS A 369 1.70 -12.56 2.35
N GLU A 370 1.84 -12.58 3.67
CA GLU A 370 3.10 -12.20 4.33
C GLU A 370 4.26 -13.11 3.92
N GLY A 371 5.41 -12.52 3.54
CA GLY A 371 6.58 -13.26 3.05
C GLY A 371 6.48 -13.76 1.60
N TYR A 372 5.44 -13.36 0.86
CA TYR A 372 5.19 -13.75 -0.53
C TYR A 372 4.81 -12.54 -1.39
N THR A 373 4.98 -12.67 -2.71
CA THR A 373 4.52 -11.70 -3.72
C THR A 373 3.45 -12.38 -4.57
N PHE A 374 2.30 -11.73 -4.75
CA PHE A 374 1.24 -12.25 -5.64
C PHE A 374 1.70 -12.18 -7.10
N LYS A 375 1.60 -13.32 -7.79
CA LYS A 375 2.06 -13.50 -9.17
C LYS A 375 0.93 -13.35 -10.18
N GLY A 376 -0.23 -13.93 -9.88
CA GLY A 376 -1.38 -13.97 -10.78
C GLY A 376 -2.45 -14.96 -10.32
N TRP A 377 -3.54 -15.01 -11.08
CA TRP A 377 -4.57 -16.03 -10.96
C TRP A 377 -4.30 -17.14 -11.98
N ASN A 378 -4.48 -18.41 -11.61
CA ASN A 378 -4.24 -19.54 -12.51
C ASN A 378 -5.35 -20.60 -12.37
N THR A 379 -5.65 -21.36 -13.43
CA THR A 379 -6.75 -22.35 -13.42
C THR A 379 -6.48 -23.60 -12.58
N LYS A 380 -5.29 -23.73 -11.97
CA LYS A 380 -4.98 -24.77 -10.97
C LYS A 380 -4.32 -24.19 -9.72
N LYS A 381 -4.57 -24.85 -8.57
CA LYS A 381 -4.05 -24.48 -7.23
C LYS A 381 -2.53 -24.58 -7.09
N ASP A 382 -1.86 -25.31 -7.99
CA ASP A 382 -0.40 -25.49 -8.05
C ASP A 382 0.31 -24.51 -9.02
N GLY A 383 -0.44 -23.72 -9.79
CA GLY A 383 0.10 -22.85 -10.83
C GLY A 383 0.51 -23.57 -12.13
N THR A 384 0.17 -24.85 -12.33
CA THR A 384 0.44 -25.60 -13.58
C THR A 384 -0.73 -25.56 -14.57
N GLY A 385 -1.73 -24.69 -14.33
CA GLY A 385 -2.85 -24.42 -15.22
C GLY A 385 -2.54 -23.27 -16.18
N GLN A 386 -3.59 -22.76 -16.82
CA GLN A 386 -3.51 -21.55 -17.65
C GLN A 386 -3.61 -20.31 -16.75
N ASP A 387 -2.89 -19.24 -17.11
CA ASP A 387 -3.01 -17.97 -16.40
C ASP A 387 -4.35 -17.29 -16.72
N PHE A 388 -5.03 -16.84 -15.67
CA PHE A 388 -6.34 -16.23 -15.75
C PHE A 388 -6.23 -14.72 -15.56
N THR A 389 -6.75 -13.97 -16.53
CA THR A 389 -6.70 -12.51 -16.60
C THR A 389 -8.10 -11.96 -16.84
N LYS A 390 -8.27 -10.64 -16.71
CA LYS A 390 -9.52 -9.96 -17.09
C LYS A 390 -9.91 -10.19 -18.56
N ASN A 391 -8.96 -10.55 -19.43
CA ASN A 391 -9.13 -10.81 -20.85
C ASN A 391 -9.33 -12.31 -21.18
N THR A 392 -9.26 -13.21 -20.19
CA THR A 392 -9.48 -14.64 -20.40
C THR A 392 -10.97 -14.92 -20.62
N LYS A 393 -11.31 -15.61 -21.72
CA LYS A 393 -12.70 -15.97 -22.03
C LYS A 393 -13.22 -17.08 -21.11
N VAL A 394 -14.50 -17.01 -20.75
CA VAL A 394 -15.17 -17.89 -19.80
C VAL A 394 -16.31 -18.64 -20.49
N THR A 395 -16.09 -19.92 -20.79
CA THR A 395 -17.05 -20.80 -21.51
C THR A 395 -17.74 -21.84 -20.63
N GLU A 396 -17.38 -21.89 -19.35
CA GLU A 396 -17.95 -22.75 -18.31
C GLU A 396 -17.63 -22.16 -16.91
N ASP A 397 -18.31 -22.63 -15.87
CA ASP A 397 -17.98 -22.29 -14.48
C ASP A 397 -16.54 -22.69 -14.14
N ILE A 398 -15.75 -21.76 -13.60
CA ILE A 398 -14.31 -21.97 -13.42
C ILE A 398 -13.82 -21.46 -12.05
N ILE A 399 -12.94 -22.24 -11.41
CA ILE A 399 -12.26 -21.86 -10.17
C ILE A 399 -10.82 -21.45 -10.51
N VAL A 400 -10.41 -20.28 -10.05
CA VAL A 400 -9.08 -19.71 -10.32
C VAL A 400 -8.37 -19.31 -9.03
N TYR A 401 -7.12 -19.73 -8.91
CA TYR A 401 -6.38 -19.77 -7.66
C TYR A 401 -5.29 -18.70 -7.62
N ALA A 402 -5.11 -18.07 -6.47
CA ALA A 402 -4.04 -17.10 -6.23
C ALA A 402 -2.67 -17.79 -6.17
N ILE A 403 -1.80 -17.48 -7.13
CA ILE A 403 -0.42 -17.99 -7.18
C ILE A 403 0.54 -16.92 -6.64
N TYR A 404 1.56 -17.37 -5.92
CA TYR A 404 2.52 -16.50 -5.25
C TYR A 404 3.95 -17.01 -5.42
N ASP A 405 4.89 -16.11 -5.68
CA ASP A 405 6.32 -16.39 -5.55
C ASP A 405 6.76 -16.04 -4.10
N LYS A 406 7.69 -16.82 -3.52
CA LYS A 406 8.16 -16.62 -2.14
C LYS A 406 9.25 -15.56 -2.08
N ASN A 407 9.15 -14.60 -1.14
CA ASN A 407 10.15 -13.55 -1.00
C ASN A 407 11.42 -14.12 -0.34
N ILE A 408 12.53 -14.16 -1.08
CA ILE A 408 13.83 -14.65 -0.58
C ILE A 408 14.70 -13.45 -0.18
N TYR A 409 14.64 -13.08 1.10
CA TYR A 409 15.57 -12.12 1.68
C TYR A 409 16.91 -12.81 1.96
N LYS A 410 18.02 -12.30 1.38
CA LYS A 410 19.37 -12.67 1.81
C LYS A 410 19.72 -11.85 3.05
N GLU A 411 20.13 -12.52 4.11
CA GLU A 411 20.52 -11.88 5.37
C GLU A 411 21.94 -11.32 5.26
N ASN A 412 22.05 -9.98 5.27
CA ASN A 412 23.36 -9.31 5.30
C ASN A 412 24.04 -9.52 6.66
N THR A 413 25.36 -9.72 6.63
CA THR A 413 26.18 -9.89 7.83
C THR A 413 27.40 -8.98 7.79
N TYR A 414 27.76 -8.46 8.96
CA TYR A 414 28.73 -7.39 9.16
C TYR A 414 29.85 -7.83 10.11
N ARG A 415 30.99 -7.15 10.06
CA ARG A 415 32.20 -7.48 10.83
C ARG A 415 32.58 -6.40 11.84
N VAL A 416 33.37 -6.80 12.82
CA VAL A 416 33.97 -5.94 13.84
C VAL A 416 35.46 -5.84 13.57
N ASN A 417 35.94 -4.62 13.33
CA ASN A 417 37.36 -4.36 13.07
C ASN A 417 37.99 -3.60 14.26
N TYR A 418 39.31 -3.71 14.39
CA TYR A 418 40.08 -3.02 15.42
C TYR A 418 41.20 -2.22 14.78
N LYS A 419 41.45 -1.02 15.30
CA LYS A 419 42.64 -0.20 14.98
C LYS A 419 43.25 0.32 16.26
N PHE A 420 44.57 0.53 16.26
CA PHE A 420 45.27 1.22 17.34
C PHE A 420 45.87 2.52 16.86
N LYS A 421 45.93 3.50 17.76
CA LYS A 421 46.68 4.75 17.61
C LYS A 421 47.49 5.05 18.86
N SER A 422 48.48 5.93 18.73
CA SER A 422 49.08 6.59 19.89
C SER A 422 48.14 7.68 20.44
N GLU A 423 48.32 8.06 21.69
CA GLU A 423 47.74 9.27 22.27
C GLU A 423 48.42 10.53 21.69
N ASP A 424 49.74 10.48 21.52
CA ASP A 424 50.59 11.59 21.02
C ASP A 424 50.81 11.50 19.48
N ASP A 425 49.92 10.83 18.74
CA ASP A 425 49.96 10.52 17.28
C ASP A 425 51.25 9.88 16.71
N LYS A 426 52.23 9.60 17.57
CA LYS A 426 53.46 8.86 17.27
C LYS A 426 53.19 7.47 16.66
N ASN A 427 54.02 7.06 15.69
CA ASN A 427 54.01 5.72 15.12
C ASN A 427 54.10 4.62 16.20
N LEU A 428 53.18 3.65 16.15
CA LEU A 428 53.16 2.51 17.05
C LEU A 428 54.22 1.46 16.63
N PRO A 429 55.00 0.92 17.58
CA PRO A 429 55.84 -0.27 17.34
C PRO A 429 55.02 -1.47 16.86
N GLN A 430 55.65 -2.36 16.07
CA GLN A 430 55.00 -3.55 15.52
C GLN A 430 54.51 -4.49 16.62
N GLU A 431 55.20 -4.52 17.75
CA GLU A 431 54.84 -5.26 18.96
C GLU A 431 53.47 -4.84 19.51
N ILE A 432 53.07 -3.57 19.33
CA ILE A 432 51.74 -3.06 19.72
C ILE A 432 50.70 -3.40 18.65
N LEU A 433 51.05 -3.28 17.37
CA LEU A 433 50.16 -3.66 16.27
C LEU A 433 49.84 -5.17 16.30
N ASN A 434 50.77 -5.99 16.76
CA ASN A 434 50.58 -7.43 16.98
C ASN A 434 49.61 -7.76 18.13
N LEU A 435 49.28 -6.80 19.00
CA LEU A 435 48.27 -6.95 20.07
C LEU A 435 46.84 -6.62 19.61
N LEU A 436 46.63 -6.26 18.33
CA LEU A 436 45.30 -5.99 17.78
C LEU A 436 44.40 -7.23 17.92
N PRO A 437 43.22 -7.13 18.59
CA PRO A 437 42.26 -8.22 18.62
C PRO A 437 41.79 -8.60 17.22
N LYS A 438 41.51 -9.89 17.04
CA LYS A 438 40.85 -10.43 15.86
C LYS A 438 39.47 -10.92 16.25
N ASP A 439 38.51 -10.67 15.37
CA ASP A 439 37.13 -11.10 15.52
C ASP A 439 36.69 -11.70 14.19
N GLU A 440 36.41 -13.00 14.21
CA GLU A 440 36.07 -13.80 13.03
C GLU A 440 34.55 -14.05 12.92
N ASN A 441 33.78 -13.49 13.85
CA ASN A 441 32.33 -13.62 13.89
C ASN A 441 31.65 -12.78 12.79
N LYS A 442 30.37 -13.08 12.57
CA LYS A 442 29.50 -12.39 11.62
C LYS A 442 28.23 -11.95 12.34
N TYR A 443 27.98 -10.65 12.34
CA TYR A 443 26.91 -10.04 13.13
C TYR A 443 25.78 -9.51 12.25
N LYS A 444 24.56 -9.50 12.79
CA LYS A 444 23.34 -9.01 12.16
C LYS A 444 23.04 -7.57 12.59
N LYS A 445 22.21 -6.90 11.80
CA LYS A 445 21.68 -5.57 12.13
C LYS A 445 20.94 -5.59 13.48
N GLY A 446 21.24 -4.61 14.33
CA GLY A 446 20.67 -4.45 15.67
C GLY A 446 21.48 -5.12 16.79
N GLU A 447 22.48 -5.95 16.49
CA GLU A 447 23.33 -6.54 17.53
C GLU A 447 24.24 -5.48 18.18
N LYS A 448 24.36 -5.52 19.52
CA LYS A 448 25.25 -4.67 20.30
C LYS A 448 26.57 -5.39 20.59
N ILE A 449 27.67 -4.77 20.17
CA ILE A 449 29.03 -5.29 20.31
C ILE A 449 29.78 -4.48 21.37
N THR A 450 30.49 -5.17 22.26
CA THR A 450 31.52 -4.58 23.14
C THR A 450 32.92 -4.98 22.64
N PRO A 451 33.93 -4.10 22.70
CA PRO A 451 35.22 -4.39 22.11
C PRO A 451 36.03 -5.38 22.95
N ALA A 452 36.62 -6.38 22.29
CA ALA A 452 37.64 -7.22 22.89
C ALA A 452 38.87 -6.36 23.27
N TYR A 453 39.45 -6.58 24.45
CA TYR A 453 40.67 -5.89 24.87
C TYR A 453 41.92 -6.61 24.33
N PRO A 454 43.04 -5.89 24.08
CA PRO A 454 44.31 -6.54 23.77
C PRO A 454 44.76 -7.47 24.89
N VAL A 455 45.42 -8.58 24.52
CA VAL A 455 45.90 -9.63 25.44
C VAL A 455 46.94 -9.13 26.45
N GLN A 456 47.58 -7.99 26.17
CA GLN A 456 48.40 -7.23 27.10
C GLN A 456 47.95 -5.78 27.06
N LYS A 457 47.86 -5.13 28.23
CA LYS A 457 47.51 -3.70 28.36
C LYS A 457 48.72 -2.81 28.66
N GLU A 458 49.88 -3.40 28.93
CA GLU A 458 51.16 -2.68 29.05
C GLU A 458 52.25 -3.50 28.39
N ILE A 459 53.17 -2.84 27.67
CA ILE A 459 54.34 -3.46 27.04
C ILE A 459 55.53 -2.49 27.10
N LYS A 460 56.75 -3.03 27.22
CA LYS A 460 57.99 -2.24 27.09
C LYS A 460 58.62 -2.52 25.74
N VAL A 461 58.97 -1.47 25.01
CA VAL A 461 59.68 -1.55 23.72
C VAL A 461 60.86 -0.59 23.81
N LYS A 462 62.07 -1.14 23.91
CA LYS A 462 63.30 -0.38 24.24
C LYS A 462 63.10 0.46 25.53
N ASP A 463 63.50 1.72 25.53
CA ASP A 463 63.42 2.65 26.66
C ASP A 463 62.01 3.25 26.89
N GLU A 464 60.97 2.66 26.28
CA GLU A 464 59.62 3.20 26.29
C GLU A 464 58.61 2.18 26.81
N LYS A 465 57.85 2.57 27.84
CA LYS A 465 56.70 1.83 28.33
C LYS A 465 55.45 2.37 27.65
N TRP A 466 54.73 1.48 26.97
CA TRP A 466 53.46 1.78 26.34
C TRP A 466 52.31 1.15 27.15
N THR A 467 51.27 1.94 27.43
CA THR A 467 50.10 1.54 28.24
C THR A 467 48.81 1.80 27.47
N PHE A 468 47.92 0.81 27.39
CA PHE A 468 46.63 0.90 26.72
C PHE A 468 45.62 1.65 27.59
N LEU A 469 45.12 2.78 27.08
CA LEU A 469 44.15 3.62 27.80
C LEU A 469 42.71 3.10 27.66
N GLY A 470 42.39 2.48 26.53
CA GLY A 470 41.04 2.01 26.21
C GLY A 470 40.64 2.26 24.76
N TYR A 471 39.38 1.96 24.44
CA TYR A 471 38.76 2.23 23.14
C TYR A 471 37.99 3.56 23.15
N ASP A 472 37.82 4.13 21.96
CA ASP A 472 36.99 5.32 21.69
C ASP A 472 35.52 5.14 22.15
N LYS A 473 35.01 3.91 22.16
CA LYS A 473 33.64 3.57 22.58
C LYS A 473 33.61 2.31 23.45
N LYS A 474 32.66 2.27 24.39
CA LYS A 474 32.40 1.10 25.26
C LYS A 474 31.55 0.01 24.59
N GLU A 475 30.68 0.43 23.67
CA GLU A 475 29.85 -0.45 22.84
C GLU A 475 29.52 0.24 21.51
N GLN A 476 29.10 -0.55 20.50
CA GLN A 476 28.49 -0.08 19.26
C GLN A 476 27.39 -1.04 18.81
N THR A 477 26.33 -0.51 18.22
CA THR A 477 25.30 -1.31 17.51
C THR A 477 25.70 -1.51 16.05
N ILE A 478 25.45 -2.69 15.50
CA ILE A 478 25.55 -2.96 14.06
C ILE A 478 24.34 -2.34 13.35
N GLU A 479 24.60 -1.41 12.43
CA GLU A 479 23.58 -0.80 11.55
C GLU A 479 23.55 -1.54 10.20
N ASP A 480 23.94 -0.87 9.11
CA ASP A 480 24.03 -1.43 7.76
C ASP A 480 25.48 -1.49 7.23
N LYS A 481 26.47 -1.56 8.13
CA LYS A 481 27.91 -1.55 7.81
C LYS A 481 28.77 -2.20 8.90
N ASP A 482 29.97 -2.62 8.51
CA ASP A 482 31.04 -3.01 9.44
C ASP A 482 31.37 -1.87 10.42
N ILE A 483 31.71 -2.23 11.65
CA ILE A 483 32.14 -1.28 12.69
C ILE A 483 33.66 -1.35 12.92
N THR A 484 34.22 -0.33 13.57
CA THR A 484 35.64 -0.29 13.95
C THR A 484 35.81 0.40 15.30
N PHE A 485 36.42 -0.30 16.26
CA PHE A 485 36.85 0.28 17.53
C PHE A 485 38.30 0.76 17.42
N ILE A 486 38.57 1.95 17.96
CA ILE A 486 39.89 2.61 17.90
C ILE A 486 40.49 2.67 19.30
N GLY A 487 41.47 1.81 19.56
CA GLY A 487 42.17 1.71 20.84
C GLY A 487 43.36 2.69 20.92
N THR A 488 43.51 3.37 22.04
CA THR A 488 44.57 4.38 22.24
C THR A 488 45.66 3.89 23.20
N TRP A 489 46.92 4.02 22.80
CA TRP A 489 48.11 3.67 23.58
C TRP A 489 48.91 4.91 23.96
N LYS A 490 49.24 5.07 25.24
CA LYS A 490 50.09 6.13 25.78
C LYS A 490 51.55 5.70 25.79
N CYS A 491 52.45 6.53 25.24
CA CYS A 491 53.89 6.32 25.32
C CYS A 491 54.47 7.03 26.55
N THR A 492 55.26 6.32 27.36
CA THR A 492 56.01 6.92 28.48
C THR A 492 57.48 6.53 28.41
N LYS A 493 58.38 7.53 28.36
CA LYS A 493 59.82 7.26 28.39
C LYS A 493 60.23 6.79 29.78
N ILE A 494 60.88 5.63 29.83
CA ILE A 494 61.44 5.07 31.05
C ILE A 494 62.73 5.85 31.33
N LYS A 495 62.79 6.62 32.43
CA LYS A 495 64.08 7.15 32.91
C LYS A 495 64.97 5.96 33.26
N PRO A 496 66.25 5.92 32.83
CA PRO A 496 67.14 4.81 33.18
C PRO A 496 67.27 4.73 34.70
N ILE A 497 66.94 3.57 35.26
CA ILE A 497 67.12 3.27 36.68
C ILE A 497 68.57 2.82 36.88
N SER A 498 69.14 3.22 38.02
CA SER A 498 70.52 2.97 38.42
C SER A 498 70.91 1.49 38.34
N ILE A 499 72.18 1.25 38.01
CA ILE A 499 72.83 -0.05 38.20
C ILE A 499 72.63 -0.48 39.66
N LEU A 500 72.25 -1.73 39.90
CA LEU A 500 72.17 -2.28 41.26
C LEU A 500 73.59 -2.57 41.76
N ASN A 501 74.13 -1.69 42.60
CA ASN A 501 75.35 -1.95 43.36
C ASN A 501 75.08 -3.05 44.39
N HIS A 502 75.90 -4.10 44.40
CA HIS A 502 75.78 -5.20 45.36
C HIS A 502 76.46 -4.81 46.69
N ALA A 503 76.28 -5.62 47.73
CA ALA A 503 77.00 -5.40 48.99
C ALA A 503 78.23 -6.32 49.02
N PRO A 504 79.41 -5.83 49.44
CA PRO A 504 80.67 -6.58 49.35
C PRO A 504 80.65 -7.88 50.16
N GLU A 505 81.03 -8.99 49.51
CA GLU A 505 81.16 -10.30 50.13
C GLU A 505 82.42 -10.36 51.00
N LEU A 506 82.25 -10.61 52.29
CA LEU A 506 83.33 -10.74 53.27
C LEU A 506 83.35 -12.15 53.88
N VAL A 507 84.44 -12.88 53.62
CA VAL A 507 84.68 -14.24 54.11
C VAL A 507 85.91 -14.25 55.01
N VAL A 508 85.71 -14.70 56.25
CA VAL A 508 86.75 -14.89 57.27
C VAL A 508 86.74 -16.34 57.74
N MET A 509 87.86 -16.83 58.25
CA MET A 509 87.98 -18.16 58.86
C MET A 509 88.01 -18.09 60.38
N ASP A 510 87.33 -19.03 61.02
CA ASP A 510 87.56 -19.36 62.42
C ASP A 510 88.94 -20.03 62.58
N LYS A 511 89.62 -19.81 63.71
CA LYS A 511 90.97 -20.34 63.97
C LYS A 511 91.13 -20.74 65.43
N GLU A 512 91.87 -21.82 65.68
CA GLU A 512 92.30 -22.22 67.02
C GLU A 512 93.82 -22.05 67.12
N ILE A 513 94.29 -21.38 68.17
CA ILE A 513 95.71 -21.15 68.46
C ILE A 513 96.04 -21.54 69.90
N THR A 514 97.31 -21.79 70.19
CA THR A 514 97.79 -22.08 71.55
C THR A 514 98.07 -20.80 72.35
N VAL A 515 97.97 -20.85 73.67
CA VAL A 515 98.30 -19.71 74.56
C VAL A 515 99.71 -19.17 74.27
N GLY A 516 99.81 -17.86 74.05
CA GLY A 516 101.05 -17.14 73.73
C GLY A 516 101.44 -17.12 72.25
N GLU A 517 100.74 -17.87 71.40
CA GLU A 517 100.97 -17.91 69.95
C GLU A 517 100.65 -16.55 69.29
N ASN A 518 101.51 -16.10 68.38
CA ASN A 518 101.40 -14.77 67.78
C ASN A 518 100.62 -14.83 66.47
N LEU A 519 99.66 -13.92 66.29
CA LEU A 519 98.72 -13.89 65.17
C LEU A 519 98.37 -12.45 64.81
N ASP A 520 98.43 -12.07 63.53
CA ASP A 520 97.72 -10.88 63.06
C ASP A 520 96.26 -11.28 62.83
N LEU A 521 95.32 -10.51 63.38
CA LEU A 521 93.89 -10.74 63.18
C LEU A 521 93.49 -10.58 61.70
N LYS A 522 94.25 -9.83 60.89
CA LYS A 522 94.03 -9.74 59.43
C LYS A 522 94.24 -11.07 58.70
N ASP A 523 95.06 -11.98 59.22
CA ASP A 523 95.27 -13.32 58.63
C ASP A 523 93.98 -14.17 58.63
N LEU A 524 92.99 -13.81 59.45
CA LEU A 524 91.68 -14.46 59.50
C LEU A 524 90.80 -14.09 58.29
N ILE A 525 91.16 -13.07 57.52
CA ILE A 525 90.40 -12.65 56.34
C ILE A 525 90.81 -13.52 55.15
N ILE A 526 89.89 -14.36 54.64
CA ILE A 526 90.12 -15.13 53.42
C ILE A 526 89.95 -14.21 52.20
N LYS A 527 88.77 -13.62 52.06
CA LYS A 527 88.29 -12.89 50.87
C LYS A 527 87.48 -11.67 51.30
N ALA A 528 87.68 -10.54 50.65
CA ALA A 528 86.70 -9.45 50.68
C ALA A 528 86.58 -8.87 49.27
N THR A 529 85.47 -9.12 48.59
CA THR A 529 85.29 -8.70 47.18
C THR A 529 83.89 -8.18 46.96
N ASP A 530 83.76 -7.13 46.16
CA ASP A 530 82.50 -6.76 45.55
C ASP A 530 82.45 -7.17 44.07
N LYS A 531 81.23 -7.28 43.53
CA LYS A 531 80.97 -7.65 42.13
C LYS A 531 81.23 -6.50 41.15
N GLU A 532 81.01 -5.26 41.59
CA GLU A 532 81.26 -4.05 40.82
C GLU A 532 82.60 -3.38 41.22
N ASP A 533 82.97 -3.40 42.51
CA ASP A 533 84.13 -2.67 43.06
C ASP A 533 85.44 -3.51 43.17
N GLY A 534 85.40 -4.82 42.87
CA GLY A 534 86.58 -5.70 42.78
C GLY A 534 87.09 -6.25 44.12
N ASP A 535 88.42 -6.43 44.27
CA ASP A 535 89.02 -6.85 45.55
C ASP A 535 89.11 -5.67 46.53
N LEU A 536 88.67 -5.91 47.76
CA LEU A 536 88.53 -4.95 48.84
C LEU A 536 89.25 -5.41 50.11
N LYS A 537 90.10 -6.46 50.04
CA LYS A 537 90.76 -7.06 51.21
C LYS A 537 91.56 -6.07 52.06
N ASP A 538 92.27 -5.13 51.42
CA ASP A 538 93.00 -4.07 52.12
C ASP A 538 92.10 -2.97 52.72
N LYS A 539 90.84 -2.86 52.26
CA LYS A 539 89.83 -1.93 52.80
C LYS A 539 89.07 -2.53 54.01
N VAL A 540 89.29 -3.80 54.36
CA VAL A 540 88.65 -4.45 55.52
C VAL A 540 89.17 -3.85 56.82
N LYS A 541 88.25 -3.49 57.71
CA LYS A 541 88.54 -2.96 59.05
C LYS A 541 88.04 -3.92 60.11
N ILE A 542 88.83 -4.12 61.15
CA ILE A 542 88.34 -4.70 62.41
C ILE A 542 87.43 -3.64 63.04
N LEU A 543 86.18 -4.01 63.29
CA LEU A 543 85.17 -3.17 63.94
C LEU A 543 85.20 -3.37 65.47
N ASP A 544 85.50 -4.59 65.89
CA ASP A 544 85.56 -5.06 67.26
C ASP A 544 86.48 -6.30 67.28
N ASP A 545 87.46 -6.35 68.18
CA ASP A 545 88.36 -7.49 68.35
C ASP A 545 87.86 -8.51 69.40
N GLY A 546 86.69 -8.26 69.99
CA GLY A 546 86.09 -9.10 71.02
C GLY A 546 86.91 -9.18 72.31
N GLY A 547 87.82 -8.22 72.55
CA GLY A 547 88.76 -8.22 73.67
C GLY A 547 89.85 -9.29 73.53
N PHE A 548 90.32 -9.57 72.31
CA PHE A 548 91.28 -10.63 72.04
C PHE A 548 92.56 -10.52 72.88
N ASN A 549 92.89 -11.59 73.60
CA ASN A 549 94.12 -11.71 74.37
C ASN A 549 94.74 -13.11 74.14
N LYS A 550 95.88 -13.15 73.44
CA LYS A 550 96.60 -14.40 73.10
C LYS A 550 97.14 -15.16 74.31
N ASP A 551 97.34 -14.48 75.43
CA ASP A 551 97.94 -15.04 76.65
C ASP A 551 96.87 -15.60 77.61
N LYS A 552 95.58 -15.52 77.23
CA LYS A 552 94.44 -15.98 78.01
C LYS A 552 93.56 -16.96 77.22
N VAL A 553 93.38 -18.17 77.77
CA VAL A 553 92.46 -19.21 77.25
C VAL A 553 91.05 -18.63 77.15
N GLY A 554 90.41 -18.77 75.98
CA GLY A 554 89.12 -18.13 75.71
C GLY A 554 88.62 -18.33 74.29
N VAL A 555 87.40 -17.85 74.03
CA VAL A 555 86.77 -17.81 72.71
C VAL A 555 86.43 -16.36 72.40
N TYR A 556 87.15 -15.76 71.46
CA TYR A 556 87.05 -14.37 71.05
C TYR A 556 86.30 -14.27 69.72
N LYS A 557 85.52 -13.21 69.53
CA LYS A 557 84.66 -13.02 68.35
C LYS A 557 85.05 -11.74 67.62
N ILE A 558 85.95 -11.89 66.66
CA ILE A 558 86.54 -10.78 65.90
C ILE A 558 85.52 -10.35 64.83
N THR A 559 85.01 -9.13 64.91
CA THR A 559 84.03 -8.60 63.94
C THR A 559 84.74 -7.73 62.91
N PHE A 560 84.73 -8.16 61.67
CA PHE A 560 85.26 -7.42 60.52
C PHE A 560 84.13 -6.70 59.78
N LYS A 561 84.42 -5.51 59.25
CA LYS A 561 83.57 -4.74 58.33
C LYS A 561 84.38 -4.37 57.08
N VAL A 562 83.81 -4.59 55.90
CA VAL A 562 84.28 -3.98 54.65
C VAL A 562 83.19 -3.04 54.13
N THR A 563 83.55 -2.02 53.36
CA THR A 563 82.59 -1.08 52.76
C THR A 563 83.09 -0.76 51.36
N ASP A 564 82.20 -0.81 50.38
CA ASP A 564 82.51 -0.49 48.99
C ASP A 564 82.62 1.04 48.79
N LYS A 565 82.88 1.45 47.54
CA LYS A 565 83.00 2.85 47.15
C LYS A 565 81.69 3.66 47.23
N GLU A 566 80.53 3.01 47.07
CA GLU A 566 79.21 3.67 47.04
C GLU A 566 78.51 3.67 48.42
N GLY A 567 79.07 2.96 49.40
CA GLY A 567 78.71 3.04 50.83
C GLY A 567 78.04 1.79 51.41
N LEU A 568 77.77 0.73 50.63
CA LEU A 568 77.22 -0.52 51.17
C LEU A 568 78.31 -1.34 51.86
N SER A 569 77.91 -2.17 52.84
CA SER A 569 78.89 -2.84 53.70
C SER A 569 78.50 -4.22 54.19
N GLY A 570 79.39 -5.19 53.96
CA GLY A 570 79.38 -6.49 54.61
C GLY A 570 80.04 -6.46 55.99
N LYS A 571 79.47 -7.20 56.94
CA LYS A 571 80.10 -7.55 58.22
C LYS A 571 80.21 -9.07 58.35
N LYS A 572 81.29 -9.56 58.96
CA LYS A 572 81.47 -10.99 59.26
C LYS A 572 82.20 -11.15 60.59
N ILE A 573 81.84 -12.17 61.35
CA ILE A 573 82.48 -12.52 62.63
C ILE A 573 83.33 -13.77 62.39
N SER A 574 84.57 -13.74 62.90
CA SER A 574 85.45 -14.89 63.06
C SER A 574 85.47 -15.32 64.52
N THR A 575 85.40 -16.62 64.77
CA THR A 575 85.66 -17.21 66.10
C THR A 575 87.14 -17.56 66.22
N LEU A 576 87.87 -16.81 67.03
CA LEU A 576 89.27 -17.09 67.37
C LEU A 576 89.34 -17.71 68.76
N LYS A 577 89.79 -18.96 68.86
CA LYS A 577 89.83 -19.73 70.10
C LYS A 577 91.27 -19.95 70.57
N VAL A 578 91.58 -19.52 71.79
CA VAL A 578 92.89 -19.74 72.43
C VAL A 578 92.78 -20.93 73.37
N VAL A 579 93.61 -21.95 73.17
CA VAL A 579 93.58 -23.21 73.94
C VAL A 579 94.88 -23.53 74.67
N GLU A 580 94.73 -24.29 75.76
CA GLU A 580 95.84 -24.91 76.49
C GLU A 580 96.62 -25.87 75.57
N LYS A 581 97.95 -25.88 75.72
CA LYS A 581 98.88 -26.67 74.91
C LYS A 581 98.83 -28.17 75.28
N LYS A 582 97.94 -28.95 74.65
CA LYS A 582 97.69 -30.36 75.00
C LYS A 582 98.59 -31.34 74.23
N ILE A 583 99.33 -32.15 74.99
CA ILE A 583 100.12 -33.29 74.51
C ILE A 583 99.16 -34.48 74.22
N LYS A 584 99.42 -35.26 73.16
CA LYS A 584 98.68 -36.49 72.82
C LYS A 584 99.60 -37.57 72.27
N ASN A 585 99.18 -38.83 72.41
CA ASN A 585 99.71 -39.95 71.63
C ASN A 585 98.59 -40.94 71.21
N LYS A 586 98.94 -41.81 70.28
CA LYS A 586 98.18 -42.86 69.53
C LYS A 586 97.28 -43.79 70.40
N LYS A 587 96.22 -44.49 69.94
CA LYS A 587 95.60 -44.74 68.59
C LYS A 587 94.18 -45.40 68.71
N GLU A 588 93.56 -46.29 67.88
CA GLU A 588 93.97 -47.14 66.70
C GLU A 588 92.95 -47.34 65.52
N LYS A 589 91.98 -48.28 65.61
CA LYS A 589 91.30 -49.01 64.48
C LYS A 589 89.84 -49.38 64.86
N LEU A 590 88.80 -49.31 64.00
CA LEU A 590 88.40 -50.15 62.82
C LEU A 590 87.97 -51.60 63.18
N PRO A 591 87.00 -52.28 62.46
CA PRO A 591 86.35 -51.95 61.17
C PRO A 591 84.81 -52.23 61.05
N LYS A 592 84.24 -52.03 59.82
CA LYS A 592 83.22 -52.81 59.01
C LYS A 592 82.18 -53.75 59.70
N THR A 593 80.93 -54.01 59.21
CA THR A 593 80.20 -53.72 57.93
C THR A 593 78.66 -53.97 58.02
N SER A 594 77.90 -53.43 57.06
CA SER A 594 76.70 -54.00 56.36
C SER A 594 75.34 -54.32 57.06
N VAL A 595 74.30 -53.57 56.64
CA VAL A 595 73.03 -54.02 56.01
C VAL A 595 71.83 -54.56 56.85
N SER A 596 70.67 -53.92 56.56
CA SER A 596 69.26 -54.40 56.58
C SER A 596 68.34 -54.30 57.83
N ASN A 597 67.20 -53.65 57.57
CA ASN A 597 65.81 -54.03 57.84
C ASN A 597 65.13 -53.98 59.24
N THR A 598 63.87 -53.51 59.16
CA THR A 598 62.67 -53.90 59.94
C THR A 598 62.51 -53.55 61.44
N SER A 599 61.85 -52.41 61.64
CA SER A 599 60.43 -52.31 62.11
C SER A 599 60.06 -52.36 63.61
N ILE A 600 58.77 -52.05 63.84
CA ILE A 600 57.92 -52.29 65.04
C ILE A 600 57.91 -51.22 66.15
N LEU A 601 56.85 -50.37 66.09
CA LEU A 601 55.90 -49.96 67.16
C LEU A 601 56.45 -49.31 68.47
N THR A 602 55.73 -48.51 69.28
CA THR A 602 54.32 -48.03 69.40
C THR A 602 54.32 -46.71 70.24
N SER A 603 53.27 -45.93 70.54
CA SER A 603 51.80 -45.90 70.36
C SER A 603 51.26 -44.47 70.70
N ILE A 604 49.92 -44.29 70.83
CA ILE A 604 49.20 -43.15 71.47
C ILE A 604 49.09 -41.88 70.57
N LEU A 605 47.90 -41.33 70.24
CA LEU A 605 46.49 -41.76 70.39
C LEU A 605 45.55 -40.91 69.50
N SER A 606 44.34 -41.41 69.13
CA SER A 606 43.06 -40.67 68.84
C SER A 606 43.02 -39.47 67.86
N MET A 607 41.99 -39.21 67.05
CA MET A 607 40.65 -39.80 66.78
C MET A 607 40.25 -39.38 65.33
N VAL A 608 39.55 -40.21 64.54
CA VAL A 608 38.09 -40.18 64.27
C VAL A 608 37.52 -38.81 63.87
N SER A 609 36.71 -38.56 62.81
CA SER A 609 36.47 -39.06 61.42
C SER A 609 35.44 -38.03 60.79
N ILE A 610 34.52 -38.20 59.80
CA ILE A 610 34.03 -39.28 58.90
C ILE A 610 33.23 -38.65 57.71
N ILE A 611 33.22 -39.27 56.49
CA ILE A 611 32.14 -39.18 55.43
C ILE A 611 31.84 -37.79 54.77
N PHE A 612 31.34 -37.62 53.52
CA PHE A 612 31.32 -38.39 52.24
C PHE A 612 31.11 -37.36 51.06
N LEU A 613 30.23 -37.36 50.03
CA LEU A 613 29.25 -38.27 49.41
C LEU A 613 29.12 -38.05 47.85
N LYS A 614 30.25 -37.81 47.14
CA LYS A 614 30.54 -38.32 45.77
C LYS A 614 29.35 -38.69 44.83
N LYS A 615 29.11 -37.94 43.75
CA LYS A 615 28.43 -38.37 42.48
C LYS A 615 28.71 -37.33 41.36
N LYS A 616 29.01 -37.60 40.08
CA LYS A 616 28.76 -38.72 39.11
C LYS A 616 27.27 -38.91 38.77
N ASN A 617 26.85 -39.11 37.51
CA ASN A 617 27.56 -39.31 36.23
C ASN A 617 26.60 -39.11 35.04
N LYS A 618 27.16 -39.12 33.81
CA LYS A 618 26.52 -39.02 32.48
C LYS A 618 26.14 -37.62 32.05
#